data_AF-A0A388PZS0-F1
#
_entry.id   AF-A0A388PZS0-F1
#
_cell.length_a   1.000
_cell.length_b   1.000
_cell.length_c   1.000
_cell.angle_alpha   90.00
_cell.angle_beta   90.00
_cell.angle_gamma   90.00
#
_symmetry.space_group_name_H-M   'P 1'
#
loop_
_entity.id
_entity.type
_entity.pdbx_description
1 polymer ?
#
loop_
_entity_poly.entity_id
_entity_poly.type
_entity_poly.pdbx_seq_one_letter_code
_entity_poly.pdbx_strand_id
1 'polypeptide(L)' 'MEGIGMVNYYEGEIEFNLTVETDKPGSLSGTMSFQCCNDQMCLPPTDVPFKVKL' A
#
# COMPACT_ATOMS: atom_id res chain seq x y z
N MET A 1 13.44 -21.04 3.53
CA MET A 1 12.70 -19.91 4.13
C MET A 1 11.23 -20.26 4.08
N GLU A 2 10.76 -21.00 5.07
CA GLU A 2 9.32 -21.20 5.29
C GLU A 2 8.82 -19.97 6.05
N GLY A 3 7.74 -19.33 5.58
CA GLY A 3 7.03 -18.32 6.38
C GLY A 3 6.62 -17.03 5.69
N ILE A 4 7.11 -16.73 4.48
CA ILE A 4 6.56 -15.65 3.65
C ILE A 4 5.96 -16.30 2.41
N GLY A 5 4.65 -16.12 2.21
CA GLY A 5 4.00 -16.51 0.96
C GLY A 5 4.55 -15.73 -0.23
N MET A 6 3.91 -15.84 -1.41
CA MET A 6 4.24 -14.95 -2.53
C MET A 6 4.05 -13.49 -2.09
N VAL A 7 5.15 -12.75 -2.01
CA VAL A 7 5.15 -11.30 -1.78
C VAL A 7 5.07 -10.60 -3.13
N ASN A 8 4.15 -9.64 -3.25
CA ASN A 8 4.14 -8.74 -4.39
C ASN A 8 5.30 -7.75 -4.21
N TYR A 9 6.43 -8.06 -4.84
CA TYR A 9 7.64 -7.25 -4.82
C TYR A 9 7.69 -6.36 -6.07
N TYR A 10 8.07 -5.11 -5.89
CA TYR A 10 8.18 -4.13 -6.97
C TYR A 10 9.49 -3.35 -6.81
N GLU A 11 10.10 -2.99 -7.95
CA GLU A 11 11.35 -2.22 -8.01
C GLU A 11 11.14 -0.91 -8.79
N GLY A 12 11.91 0.12 -8.43
CA GLY A 12 11.85 1.42 -9.09
C GLY A 12 10.65 2.27 -8.67
N GLU A 13 10.22 3.15 -9.56
CA GLU A 13 9.05 4.00 -9.34
C GLU A 13 7.77 3.20 -9.61
N ILE A 14 6.84 3.25 -8.65
CA ILE A 14 5.60 2.48 -8.70
C ILE A 14 4.40 3.40 -8.50
N GLU A 15 3.35 3.15 -9.27
CA GLU A 15 2.07 3.86 -9.16
C GLU A 15 0.94 2.84 -8.98
N PHE A 16 0.17 2.99 -7.90
CA PHE A 16 -1.02 2.17 -7.65
C PHE A 16 -2.28 2.98 -7.90
N ASN A 17 -3.07 2.56 -8.88
CA ASN A 17 -4.35 3.17 -9.20
C ASN A 17 -5.49 2.28 -8.68
N LEU A 18 -6.39 2.88 -7.87
CA LEU A 18 -7.55 2.19 -7.31
C LEU A 18 -8.83 2.88 -7.79
N THR A 19 -9.66 2.18 -8.55
CA THR A 19 -10.99 2.67 -8.93
C THR A 19 -11.95 2.43 -7.78
N VAL A 20 -12.70 3.47 -7.40
CA VAL A 20 -13.70 3.41 -6.34
C VAL A 20 -15.07 3.71 -6.94
N GLU A 21 -15.97 2.75 -6.84
CA GLU A 21 -17.38 2.92 -7.21
C GLU A 21 -18.20 3.21 -5.96
N THR A 22 -19.02 4.26 -6.01
CA THR A 22 -19.92 4.61 -4.91
C THR A 22 -21.25 5.12 -5.44
N ASP A 23 -22.32 4.78 -4.73
CA ASP A 23 -23.69 5.20 -5.00
C ASP A 23 -24.03 6.54 -4.34
N LYS A 24 -23.16 7.07 -3.46
CA LYS A 24 -23.43 8.25 -2.64
C LYS A 24 -22.18 9.12 -2.46
N PRO A 25 -22.33 10.45 -2.39
CA PRO A 25 -21.22 11.35 -2.05
C PRO A 25 -20.74 11.05 -0.62
N GLY A 26 -19.42 11.12 -0.40
CA GLY A 26 -18.85 10.71 0.87
C GLY A 26 -17.37 11.04 1.04
N SER A 27 -16.75 10.39 2.03
CA SER A 27 -15.30 10.42 2.19
C SER A 27 -14.77 9.02 2.37
N LEU A 28 -13.75 8.67 1.59
CA LEU A 28 -12.97 7.45 1.77
C LEU A 28 -11.80 7.76 2.70
N SER A 29 -11.68 7.00 3.78
CA SER A 29 -10.52 7.05 4.67
C SER A 29 -9.93 5.65 4.79
N GLY A 30 -8.61 5.57 4.84
CA GLY A 30 -7.92 4.29 4.92
C GLY A 30 -6.46 4.47 5.31
N THR A 31 -5.73 3.37 5.32
CA THR A 31 -4.30 3.33 5.60
C THR A 31 -3.61 2.58 4.46
N MET A 32 -2.60 3.20 3.86
CA MET A 32 -1.70 2.53 2.93
C MET A 32 -0.51 1.98 3.73
N SER A 33 -0.37 0.66 3.75
CA SER A 33 0.72 -0.04 4.42
C SER A 33 1.67 -0.61 3.39
N PHE A 34 2.96 -0.28 3.48
CA PHE A 34 3.99 -0.80 2.58
C PHE A 34 5.29 -1.09 3.32
N GLN A 35 6.12 -1.94 2.75
CA GLN A 35 7.43 -2.29 3.29
C GLN A 35 8.49 -2.12 2.21
N CYS A 36 9.56 -1.39 2.53
CA CYS A 36 10.71 -1.24 1.64
C CYS A 36 11.86 -2.11 2.13
N CYS A 37 12.67 -2.63 1.21
CA CYS A 37 13.89 -3.35 1.53
C CYS A 37 15.10 -2.61 0.95
N ASN A 38 16.23 -2.70 1.64
CA ASN A 38 17.54 -2.28 1.15
C ASN A 38 18.40 -3.51 0.84
N ASP A 39 19.67 -3.28 0.49
CA ASP A 39 20.61 -4.35 0.10
C ASP A 39 20.91 -5.38 1.20
N GLN A 40 20.51 -5.12 2.45
CA GLN A 40 20.80 -5.97 3.59
C GLN A 40 19.54 -6.57 4.24
N MET A 41 18.44 -5.83 4.27
CA MET A 41 17.24 -6.20 5.01
C MET A 41 15.98 -5.49 4.51
N CYS A 42 14.83 -6.05 4.87
CA CYS A 42 13.58 -5.30 4.81
C CYS A 42 13.43 -4.41 6.04
N LEU A 43 13.10 -3.15 5.78
CA LEU A 43 12.81 -2.17 6.82
C LEU A 43 11.46 -2.49 7.47
N PRO A 44 11.16 -1.94 8.66
CA PRO A 44 9.83 -2.03 9.21
C PRO A 44 8.76 -1.49 8.22
N PRO A 45 7.54 -2.05 8.23
CA PRO A 45 6.43 -1.49 7.46
C PRO A 45 6.13 -0.05 7.86
N THR A 46 5.66 0.72 6.88
CA THR A 46 5.20 2.10 7.06
C THR A 46 3.71 2.17 6.78
N ASP A 47 2.97 2.79 7.70
CA ASP A 47 1.54 3.05 7.59
C ASP A 47 1.30 4.53 7.30
N VAL A 48 0.61 4.81 6.21
CA VAL A 48 0.25 6.19 5.81
C VAL A 48 -1.27 6.31 5.80
N PRO A 49 -1.88 7.01 6.77
CA PRO A 49 -3.31 7.26 6.75
C PRO A 49 -3.65 8.27 5.65
N PHE A 50 -4.77 8.06 4.97
CA PHE A 50 -5.29 8.97 3.96
C PHE A 50 -6.79 9.22 4.15
N LYS A 51 -7.24 10.37 3.65
CA LYS A 51 -8.66 10.71 3.54
C LYS A 51 -8.91 11.49 2.27
N VAL A 52 -9.82 11.00 1.44
CA VAL A 52 -10.20 11.60 0.16
C VAL A 52 -11.71 11.83 0.16
N LYS A 53 -12.15 12.97 -0.39
CA LYS A 53 -13.58 13.21 -0.66
C LYS A 53 -13.94 12.57 -1.99
N LEU A 54 -15.02 11.79 -2.00
CA LEU A 54 -15.58 11.13 -3.18
C LEU A 54 -16.73 11.96 -3.76
#